data_AF-A0A2T2WR68-F1
#
_entry.id   AF-A0A2T2WR68-F1
#
_cell.length_a   1.000
_cell.length_b   1.000
_cell.length_c   1.000
_cell.angle_alpha   90.00
_cell.angle_beta   90.00
_cell.angle_gamma   90.00
#
_symmetry.space_group_name_H-M   'P 1'
#
loop_
_entity.id
_entity.type
_entity.pdbx_description
1 polymer ?
#
loop_
_entity_poly.entity_id
_entity_poly.type
_entity_poly.pdbx_seq_one_letter_code
_entity_poly.pdbx_strand_id
1 'polypeptide(L)'
;MTETSSQHDWMAELLASNPEIGRLVWFTVNDGPVNQTQWLQAAVQAGLAVYGTPAGIPATTAYLRGLRALQQATPTRTLIRRVEQEHGRTVHHWIEETVSGGHVHFRVLAALERRAKQDVLMTHPLDTLTAAESDALSRLPELVDTARHTYTPGDRRRQVRQWLAAVGALQMAAAGPMQFVPDTATGLIDALTRAQDDLGVHVWSMPLQRSQDVVTTLTASLDAEITKKTAALLKTVQTTREAGKTPTTGQQAKLVSQLHDLDTRVQRYAELFGGQLDNLTMQLDIARKTVRRALEG
;
A
#
# COMPACT_ATOMS: atom_id res chain seq x y z
N MET A 1 28.90 -27.14 -53.11
CA MET A 1 29.28 -26.12 -52.12
C MET A 1 28.45 -24.88 -52.36
N THR A 2 27.40 -24.70 -51.54
CA THR A 2 26.94 -23.46 -50.89
C THR A 2 25.58 -23.80 -50.29
N GLU A 3 25.59 -24.47 -49.14
CA GLU A 3 24.45 -24.50 -48.21
C GLU A 3 24.38 -23.13 -47.54
N THR A 4 23.58 -22.23 -48.09
CA THR A 4 23.21 -20.99 -47.42
C THR A 4 22.04 -21.26 -46.49
N SER A 5 22.37 -21.53 -45.22
CA SER A 5 21.81 -20.84 -44.06
C SER A 5 20.31 -20.51 -44.14
N SER A 6 19.45 -21.53 -44.07
CA SER A 6 18.07 -21.38 -43.64
C SER A 6 17.94 -21.61 -42.13
N GLN A 7 18.70 -20.85 -41.33
CA GLN A 7 18.24 -20.47 -39.99
C GLN A 7 17.07 -19.49 -40.20
N HIS A 8 15.96 -20.04 -40.71
CA HIS A 8 14.65 -19.43 -40.63
C HIS A 8 14.43 -19.09 -39.15
N ASP A 9 14.03 -17.85 -38.97
CA ASP A 9 13.93 -17.13 -37.71
C ASP A 9 12.78 -17.71 -36.87
N TRP A 10 12.97 -18.93 -36.39
CA TRP A 10 12.00 -19.66 -35.58
C TRP A 10 11.64 -18.87 -34.32
N MET A 11 12.56 -18.03 -33.84
CA MET A 11 12.28 -17.09 -32.76
C MET A 11 11.31 -15.98 -33.20
N ALA A 12 11.49 -15.37 -34.37
CA ALA A 12 10.51 -14.43 -34.90
C ALA A 12 9.16 -15.09 -35.22
N GLU A 13 9.14 -16.34 -35.72
CA GLU A 13 7.90 -17.12 -35.92
C GLU A 13 7.24 -17.49 -34.58
N LEU A 14 7.99 -17.87 -33.55
CA LEU A 14 7.50 -18.19 -32.21
C LEU A 14 6.95 -16.95 -31.49
N LEU A 15 7.60 -15.79 -31.67
CA LEU A 15 7.17 -14.49 -31.17
C LEU A 15 5.95 -13.96 -31.93
N ALA A 16 5.88 -14.19 -33.24
CA ALA A 16 4.71 -13.85 -34.06
C ALA A 16 3.50 -14.75 -33.75
N SER A 17 3.73 -15.99 -33.33
CA SER A 17 2.68 -16.94 -32.97
C SER A 17 2.18 -16.82 -31.52
N ASN A 18 2.93 -16.15 -30.63
CA ASN A 18 2.54 -15.92 -29.24
C ASN A 18 2.77 -14.45 -28.84
N PRO A 19 1.84 -13.53 -29.17
CA PRO A 19 2.00 -12.13 -28.81
C PRO A 19 2.17 -11.98 -27.29
N GLU A 20 3.02 -11.03 -26.90
CA GLU A 20 3.18 -10.65 -25.49
C GLU A 20 1.83 -10.19 -24.94
N ILE A 21 1.42 -10.73 -23.80
CA ILE A 21 0.18 -10.32 -23.12
C ILE A 21 0.42 -9.29 -22.02
N GLY A 22 1.69 -9.09 -21.65
CA GLY A 22 2.11 -8.21 -20.57
C GLY A 22 3.46 -8.59 -20.01
N ARG A 23 3.75 -8.11 -18.80
CA ARG A 23 5.03 -8.33 -18.12
C ARG A 23 4.81 -8.82 -16.70
N LEU A 24 5.67 -9.74 -16.24
CA LEU A 24 5.85 -10.01 -14.83
C LEU A 24 6.79 -8.97 -14.24
N VAL A 25 6.42 -8.38 -13.12
CA VAL A 25 7.12 -7.25 -12.50
C VAL A 25 7.35 -7.54 -11.03
N TRP A 26 8.55 -7.30 -10.55
CA TRP A 26 8.88 -7.26 -9.14
C TRP A 26 9.78 -6.07 -8.85
N PHE A 27 9.73 -5.58 -7.63
CA PHE A 27 10.47 -4.39 -7.24
C PHE A 27 10.94 -4.45 -5.79
N THR A 28 12.00 -3.70 -5.51
CA THR A 28 12.47 -3.41 -4.16
C THR A 28 12.57 -1.90 -3.96
N VAL A 29 12.71 -1.49 -2.70
CA VAL A 29 12.85 -0.09 -2.32
C VAL A 29 13.97 -0.03 -1.30
N ASN A 30 14.90 0.91 -1.47
CA ASN A 30 16.04 1.15 -0.59
C ASN A 30 15.56 1.37 0.86
N ASP A 31 16.36 1.02 1.86
CA ASP A 31 15.90 1.06 3.25
C ASP A 31 15.97 2.46 3.91
N GLY A 32 16.58 3.44 3.24
CA GLY A 32 16.70 4.81 3.75
C GLY A 32 15.38 5.61 3.73
N PRO A 33 15.18 6.56 4.66
CA PRO A 33 14.11 7.54 4.54
C PRO A 33 14.34 8.48 3.34
N VAL A 34 13.26 8.98 2.74
CA VAL A 34 13.32 9.98 1.65
C VAL A 34 12.42 11.15 1.99
N ASN A 35 12.89 12.38 1.75
CA ASN A 35 12.07 13.56 1.94
C ASN A 35 10.87 13.56 0.97
N GLN A 36 9.69 13.93 1.48
CA GLN A 36 8.45 13.91 0.71
C GLN A 36 8.52 14.77 -0.55
N THR A 37 9.11 15.97 -0.48
CA THR A 37 9.23 16.87 -1.62
C THR A 37 10.13 16.29 -2.70
N GLN A 38 11.27 15.70 -2.31
CA GLN A 38 12.19 15.02 -3.24
C GLN A 38 11.50 13.85 -3.94
N TRP A 39 10.80 13.00 -3.18
CA TRP A 39 10.04 11.89 -3.73
C TRP A 39 8.94 12.33 -4.71
N LEU A 40 8.19 13.37 -4.34
CA LEU A 40 7.13 13.93 -5.19
C LEU A 40 7.70 14.50 -6.48
N GLN A 41 8.81 15.25 -6.39
CA GLN A 41 9.47 15.83 -7.55
C GLN A 41 9.96 14.74 -8.51
N ALA A 42 10.64 13.71 -8.00
CA ALA A 42 11.10 12.57 -8.80
C ALA A 42 9.91 11.85 -9.47
N ALA A 43 8.82 11.63 -8.73
CA ALA A 43 7.62 10.99 -9.28
C ALA A 43 6.94 11.83 -10.39
N VAL A 44 6.88 13.15 -10.22
CA VAL A 44 6.32 14.06 -11.24
C VAL A 44 7.20 14.08 -12.49
N GLN A 45 8.52 14.22 -12.33
CA GLN A 45 9.49 14.22 -13.44
C GLN A 45 9.46 12.91 -14.22
N ALA A 46 9.21 11.78 -13.54
CA ALA A 46 9.05 10.47 -14.16
C ALA A 46 7.72 10.28 -14.91
N GLY A 47 6.75 11.19 -14.75
CA GLY A 47 5.39 11.04 -15.27
C GLY A 47 4.50 10.12 -14.43
N LEU A 48 4.92 9.71 -13.23
CA LEU A 48 4.18 8.79 -12.37
C LEU A 48 2.93 9.41 -11.75
N ALA A 49 2.84 10.75 -11.74
CA ALA A 49 1.67 11.48 -11.25
C ALA A 49 0.37 11.13 -12.01
N VAL A 50 0.47 10.72 -13.28
CA VAL A 50 -0.68 10.26 -14.09
C VAL A 50 -1.35 9.03 -13.48
N TYR A 51 -0.59 8.20 -12.77
CA TYR A 51 -1.09 6.98 -12.11
C TYR A 51 -1.51 7.23 -10.65
N GLY A 52 -1.44 8.47 -10.18
CA GLY A 52 -1.82 8.89 -8.83
C GLY A 52 -0.69 9.60 -8.09
N THR A 53 -1.05 10.62 -7.32
CA THR A 53 -0.11 11.38 -6.51
C THR A 53 0.18 10.67 -5.17
N PRO A 54 1.44 10.67 -4.71
CA PRO A 54 1.77 10.18 -3.37
C PRO A 54 0.96 10.87 -2.28
N ALA A 55 0.30 10.07 -1.44
CA ALA A 55 -0.47 10.60 -0.33
C ALA A 55 0.46 11.18 0.75
N GLY A 56 0.07 12.31 1.34
CA GLY A 56 0.78 12.85 2.50
C GLY A 56 0.72 11.91 3.70
N ILE A 57 1.70 12.01 4.61
CA ILE A 57 1.68 11.23 5.85
C ILE A 57 0.58 11.77 6.77
N PRO A 58 -0.40 10.95 7.19
CA PRO A 58 -1.42 11.40 8.12
C PRO A 58 -0.80 11.89 9.43
N ALA A 59 -1.34 12.97 10.00
CA ALA A 59 -0.84 13.56 11.25
C ALA A 59 -0.74 12.53 12.39
N THR A 60 -1.70 11.60 12.48
CA THR A 60 -1.67 10.50 13.45
C THR A 60 -0.48 9.56 13.23
N THR A 61 -0.14 9.25 11.98
CA THR A 61 1.01 8.40 11.64
C THR A 61 2.32 9.11 11.93
N ALA A 62 2.43 10.40 11.57
CA ALA A 62 3.60 11.22 11.89
C ALA A 62 3.83 11.30 13.41
N TYR A 63 2.77 11.53 14.18
CA TYR A 63 2.83 11.53 15.65
C TYR A 63 3.35 10.20 16.21
N LEU A 64 2.78 9.06 15.81
CA LEU A 64 3.24 7.75 16.28
C LEU A 64 4.69 7.44 15.89
N ARG A 65 5.15 7.93 14.73
CA ARG A 65 6.56 7.81 14.31
C ARG A 65 7.47 8.70 15.16
N GLY A 66 7.07 9.93 15.44
CA GLY A 66 7.80 10.83 16.33
C GLY A 66 7.93 10.26 17.74
N LEU A 67 6.86 9.64 18.27
CA LEU A 67 6.92 8.90 19.53
C LEU A 67 7.95 7.76 19.46
N ARG A 68 7.94 6.95 18.40
CA ARG A 68 8.93 5.87 18.24
C ARG A 68 10.36 6.42 18.16
N ALA A 69 10.58 7.54 17.49
CA ALA A 69 11.88 8.19 17.43
C ALA A 69 12.31 8.72 18.81
N LEU A 70 11.38 9.30 19.59
CA LEU A 70 11.63 9.71 20.97
C LEU A 70 12.08 8.52 21.84
N GLN A 71 11.41 7.37 21.70
CA GLN A 71 11.78 6.14 22.41
C GLN A 71 13.21 5.68 22.07
N GLN A 72 13.71 5.97 20.87
CA GLN A 72 15.05 5.62 20.39
C GLN A 72 16.10 6.69 20.69
N ALA A 73 15.68 7.91 21.05
CA ALA A 73 16.58 9.04 21.26
C ALA A 73 17.30 8.99 22.61
N THR A 74 16.80 8.21 23.57
CA THR A 74 17.41 8.07 24.89
C THR A 74 18.26 6.79 25.00
N PRO A 75 19.39 6.86 25.72
CA PRO A 75 20.26 5.68 25.95
C PRO A 75 19.62 4.63 26.88
N THR A 76 18.65 5.04 27.71
CA THR A 76 17.92 4.15 28.60
C THR A 76 16.79 3.44 27.87
N ARG A 77 16.41 2.25 28.37
CA ARG A 77 15.29 1.49 27.82
C ARG A 77 14.00 2.21 28.17
N THR A 78 13.41 2.88 27.19
CA THR A 78 12.12 3.55 27.36
C THR A 78 11.01 2.85 26.58
N LEU A 79 9.78 3.06 27.03
CA LEU A 79 8.54 2.54 26.48
C LEU A 79 7.56 3.69 26.31
N ILE A 80 6.69 3.58 25.30
CA ILE A 80 5.58 4.50 25.12
C ILE A 80 4.28 3.72 25.14
N ARG A 81 3.36 4.12 26.02
CA ARG A 81 2.07 3.43 26.23
C ARG A 81 0.92 4.40 26.05
N ARG A 82 -0.05 4.03 25.23
CA ARG A 82 -1.32 4.78 25.11
C ARG A 82 -2.14 4.57 26.37
N VAL A 83 -2.57 5.65 27.01
CA VAL A 83 -3.29 5.62 28.29
C VAL A 83 -4.75 6.07 28.12
N GLU A 84 -4.99 7.05 27.26
CA GLU A 84 -6.33 7.59 27.03
C GLU A 84 -6.56 7.86 25.54
N GLN A 85 -7.77 7.57 25.06
CA GLN A 85 -8.23 7.96 23.74
C GLN A 85 -9.70 8.39 23.83
N GLU A 86 -9.96 9.68 23.77
CA GLU A 86 -11.30 10.24 23.82
C GLU A 86 -11.44 11.35 22.76
N HIS A 87 -12.49 11.28 21.92
CA HIS A 87 -12.94 12.32 20.99
C HIS A 87 -11.87 13.30 20.43
N GLY A 88 -10.83 12.76 19.78
CA GLY A 88 -9.79 13.57 19.13
C GLY A 88 -8.64 14.01 20.04
N ARG A 89 -8.63 13.57 21.30
CA ARG A 89 -7.51 13.62 22.24
C ARG A 89 -6.88 12.24 22.34
N THR A 90 -5.56 12.18 22.38
CA THR A 90 -4.83 10.94 22.65
C THR A 90 -3.67 11.23 23.58
N VAL A 91 -3.57 10.47 24.66
CA VAL A 91 -2.51 10.62 25.66
C VAL A 91 -1.64 9.38 25.67
N HIS A 92 -0.33 9.58 25.60
CA HIS A 92 0.68 8.54 25.79
C HIS A 92 1.54 8.86 27.00
N HIS A 93 1.93 7.85 27.76
CA HIS A 93 2.98 7.97 28.77
C HIS A 93 4.30 7.52 28.17
N TRP A 94 5.33 8.32 28.40
CA TRP A 94 6.72 7.94 28.18
C TRP A 94 7.29 7.40 29.49
N ILE A 95 7.76 6.16 29.46
CA ILE A 95 8.08 5.37 30.65
C ILE A 95 9.51 4.87 30.53
N GLU A 96 10.31 5.07 31.56
CA GLU A 96 11.61 4.41 31.71
C GLU A 96 11.43 3.04 32.36
N GLU A 97 12.13 2.04 31.82
CA GLU A 97 12.22 0.69 32.37
C GLU A 97 13.65 0.44 32.89
N THR A 98 13.79 0.25 34.19
CA THR A 98 15.08 -0.07 34.83
C THR A 98 15.06 -1.52 35.32
N VAL A 99 16.02 -2.33 34.89
CA VAL A 99 16.18 -3.71 35.34
C VAL A 99 17.36 -3.80 36.29
N SER A 100 17.12 -4.19 37.54
CA SER A 100 18.16 -4.34 38.56
C SER A 100 17.89 -5.57 39.42
N GLY A 101 18.90 -6.44 39.60
CA GLY A 101 18.81 -7.62 40.47
C GLY A 101 17.68 -8.61 40.13
N GLY A 102 17.22 -8.66 38.87
CA GLY A 102 16.07 -9.49 38.46
C GLY A 102 14.70 -8.84 38.64
N HIS A 103 14.64 -7.62 39.19
CA HIS A 103 13.42 -6.82 39.31
C HIS A 103 13.34 -5.76 38.20
N VAL A 104 12.11 -5.44 37.78
CA VAL A 104 11.83 -4.40 36.79
C VAL A 104 11.08 -3.26 37.46
N HIS A 105 11.63 -2.06 37.38
CA HIS A 105 11.03 -0.83 37.86
C HIS A 105 10.60 0.05 36.68
N PHE A 106 9.43 0.67 36.82
CA PHE A 106 8.88 1.58 35.81
C PHE A 106 8.72 2.98 36.39
N ARG A 107 9.22 3.97 35.68
CA ARG A 107 9.12 5.39 36.04
C ARG A 107 8.47 6.16 34.90
N VAL A 108 7.36 6.86 35.18
CA VAL A 108 6.68 7.66 34.15
C VAL A 108 7.38 9.01 34.07
N LEU A 109 8.03 9.26 32.93
CA LEU A 109 8.80 10.48 32.70
C LEU A 109 7.91 11.65 32.30
N ALA A 110 6.98 11.42 31.36
CA ALA A 110 6.12 12.47 30.82
C ALA A 110 4.80 11.92 30.28
N ALA A 111 3.76 12.76 30.31
CA ALA A 111 2.55 12.60 29.52
C ALA A 111 2.65 13.40 28.22
N LEU A 112 2.31 12.74 27.11
CA LEU A 112 2.38 13.24 25.75
C LEU A 112 0.97 13.29 25.19
N GLU A 113 0.41 14.49 25.06
CA GLU A 113 -0.96 14.70 24.62
C GLU A 113 -1.00 15.23 23.19
N ARG A 114 -1.82 14.61 22.34
CA ARG A 114 -2.15 15.12 21.00
C ARG A 114 -3.62 15.49 20.92
N ARG A 115 -3.91 16.69 20.45
CA ARG A 115 -5.28 17.16 20.11
C ARG A 115 -5.45 17.26 18.60
N ALA A 116 -6.07 16.24 18.01
CA ALA A 116 -6.18 16.07 16.57
C ALA A 116 -6.89 17.24 15.83
N LYS A 117 -7.88 17.88 16.45
CA LYS A 117 -8.62 19.01 15.84
C LYS A 117 -7.79 20.29 15.75
N GLN A 118 -6.84 20.47 16.65
CA GLN A 118 -6.02 21.68 16.75
C GLN A 118 -4.60 21.45 16.20
N ASP A 119 -4.26 20.21 15.85
CA ASP A 119 -2.90 19.73 15.53
C ASP A 119 -1.86 20.14 16.60
N VAL A 120 -2.30 20.23 17.86
CA VAL A 120 -1.45 20.62 18.98
C VAL A 120 -0.87 19.38 19.65
N LEU A 121 0.43 19.42 19.88
CA LEU A 121 1.19 18.48 20.70
C LEU A 121 1.57 19.18 22.01
N MET A 122 1.20 18.59 23.14
CA MET A 122 1.55 19.05 24.48
C MET A 122 2.40 17.98 25.16
N THR A 123 3.44 18.41 25.86
CA THR A 123 4.27 17.55 26.69
C THR A 123 4.19 18.04 28.15
N HIS A 124 3.97 17.10 29.06
CA HIS A 124 3.86 17.37 30.48
C HIS A 124 4.87 16.47 31.20
N PRO A 125 6.06 16.99 31.56
CA PRO A 125 6.96 16.27 32.45
C PRO A 125 6.23 15.94 33.74
N LEU A 126 6.27 14.66 34.15
CA LEU A 126 5.62 14.18 35.37
C LEU A 126 6.62 13.88 36.48
N ASP A 127 7.91 13.88 36.15
CA ASP A 127 9.02 13.62 37.06
C ASP A 127 10.22 14.52 36.72
N THR A 128 11.20 14.59 37.60
CA THR A 128 12.52 15.18 37.33
C THR A 128 13.21 14.41 36.20
N LEU A 129 13.34 15.10 35.06
CA LEU A 129 14.03 14.59 33.88
C LEU A 129 15.53 14.87 33.98
N THR A 130 16.33 13.92 33.54
CA THR A 130 17.75 14.14 33.25
C THR A 130 17.92 15.11 32.07
N ALA A 131 19.11 15.67 31.90
CA ALA A 131 19.41 16.54 30.77
C ALA A 131 19.14 15.85 29.41
N ALA A 132 19.49 14.57 29.28
CA ALA A 132 19.24 13.78 28.08
C ALA A 132 17.75 13.52 27.83
N GLU A 133 16.97 13.24 28.87
CA GLU A 133 15.52 13.04 28.75
C GLU A 133 14.79 14.34 28.41
N SER A 134 15.21 15.46 29.03
CA SER A 134 14.67 16.78 28.74
C SER A 134 14.99 17.22 27.31
N ASP A 135 16.23 17.00 26.84
CA ASP A 135 16.62 17.28 25.46
C ASP A 135 15.78 16.46 24.47
N ALA A 136 15.70 15.13 24.68
CA ALA A 136 14.91 14.25 23.83
C ALA A 136 13.43 14.66 23.79
N LEU A 137 12.82 14.98 24.94
CA LEU A 137 11.43 15.42 25.02
C LEU A 137 11.21 16.75 24.30
N SER A 138 12.14 17.69 24.41
CA SER A 138 12.08 19.00 23.74
C SER A 138 12.11 18.88 22.21
N ARG A 139 12.74 17.83 21.69
CA ARG A 139 12.83 17.52 20.25
C ARG A 139 11.60 16.80 19.70
N LEU A 140 10.65 16.38 20.53
CA LEU A 140 9.47 15.66 20.05
C LEU A 140 8.69 16.39 18.95
N PRO A 141 8.44 17.72 19.01
CA PRO A 141 7.80 18.45 17.91
C PRO A 141 8.57 18.34 16.59
N GLU A 142 9.90 18.47 16.63
CA GLU A 142 10.79 18.32 15.47
C GLU A 142 10.75 16.89 14.91
N LEU A 143 10.74 15.88 15.78
CA LEU A 143 10.64 14.47 15.37
C LEU A 143 9.31 14.18 14.68
N VAL A 144 8.21 14.73 15.17
CA VAL A 144 6.89 14.60 14.54
C VAL A 144 6.83 15.33 13.21
N ASP A 145 7.38 16.54 13.13
CA ASP A 145 7.42 17.30 11.88
C ASP A 145 8.30 16.62 10.82
N THR A 146 9.47 16.14 11.20
CA THR A 146 10.35 15.34 10.33
C THR A 146 9.61 14.10 9.82
N ALA A 147 8.88 13.40 10.69
CA ALA A 147 8.11 12.22 10.31
C ALA A 147 6.92 12.52 9.38
N ARG A 148 6.38 13.75 9.40
CA ARG A 148 5.33 14.21 8.48
C ARG A 148 5.87 14.38 7.06
N HIS A 149 7.11 14.83 6.94
CA HIS A 149 7.76 15.15 5.66
C HIS A 149 8.72 14.07 5.16
N THR A 150 8.70 12.88 5.76
CA THR A 150 9.64 11.80 5.43
C THR A 150 8.90 10.50 5.12
N TYR A 151 9.09 10.01 3.89
CA TYR A 151 8.62 8.70 3.49
C TYR A 151 9.57 7.60 3.94
N THR A 152 9.01 6.63 4.65
CA THR A 152 9.69 5.38 4.99
C THR A 152 9.69 4.42 3.79
N PRO A 153 10.54 3.38 3.77
CA PRO A 153 10.47 2.33 2.74
C PRO A 153 9.08 1.70 2.62
N GLY A 154 8.35 1.58 3.74
CA GLY A 154 6.98 1.08 3.76
C GLY A 154 5.98 2.00 3.04
N ASP A 155 6.15 3.32 3.13
CA ASP A 155 5.31 4.28 2.40
C ASP A 155 5.57 4.22 0.90
N ARG A 156 6.84 4.21 0.51
CA ARG A 156 7.26 4.11 -0.90
C ARG A 156 6.80 2.81 -1.54
N ARG A 157 6.92 1.66 -0.84
CA ARG A 157 6.37 0.37 -1.29
C ARG A 157 4.86 0.42 -1.49
N ARG A 158 4.12 1.08 -0.59
CA ARG A 158 2.67 1.28 -0.76
C ARG A 158 2.37 2.12 -1.98
N GLN A 159 3.15 3.17 -2.23
CA GLN A 159 2.96 4.04 -3.38
C GLN A 159 3.20 3.30 -4.71
N VAL A 160 4.27 2.53 -4.82
CA VAL A 160 4.55 1.73 -6.02
C VAL A 160 3.42 0.72 -6.28
N ARG A 161 2.91 0.08 -5.23
CA ARG A 161 1.75 -0.82 -5.34
C ARG A 161 0.49 -0.08 -5.78
N GLN A 162 0.29 1.16 -5.35
CA GLN A 162 -0.85 1.96 -5.77
C GLN A 162 -0.78 2.31 -7.26
N TRP A 163 0.40 2.70 -7.77
CA TRP A 163 0.59 2.94 -9.20
C TRP A 163 0.35 1.67 -10.03
N LEU A 164 0.89 0.53 -9.59
CA LEU A 164 0.64 -0.76 -10.23
C LEU A 164 -0.85 -1.13 -10.21
N ALA A 165 -1.53 -0.91 -9.08
CA ALA A 165 -2.97 -1.14 -8.99
C ALA A 165 -3.78 -0.23 -9.93
N ALA A 166 -3.36 1.02 -10.15
CA ALA A 166 -4.03 1.98 -11.02
C ALA A 166 -4.05 1.53 -12.49
N VAL A 167 -3.04 0.79 -12.93
CA VAL A 167 -3.00 0.20 -14.28
C VAL A 167 -3.61 -1.19 -14.36
N GLY A 168 -4.21 -1.66 -13.26
CA GLY A 168 -4.86 -2.96 -13.19
C GLY A 168 -3.91 -4.12 -12.95
N ALA A 169 -2.69 -3.90 -12.46
CA ALA A 169 -1.74 -4.98 -12.18
C ALA A 169 -2.33 -6.04 -11.24
N LEU A 170 -2.09 -7.31 -11.57
CA LEU A 170 -2.60 -8.48 -10.87
C LEU A 170 -1.50 -9.09 -10.00
N GLN A 171 -1.79 -9.33 -8.73
CA GLN A 171 -0.84 -10.02 -7.86
C GLN A 171 -0.84 -11.52 -8.18
N MET A 172 0.35 -12.10 -8.39
CA MET A 172 0.48 -13.51 -8.70
C MET A 172 0.32 -14.35 -7.43
N ALA A 173 -0.76 -15.13 -7.33
CA ALA A 173 -1.07 -15.91 -6.12
C ALA A 173 0.01 -16.96 -5.80
N ALA A 174 0.57 -17.60 -6.83
CA ALA A 174 1.55 -18.69 -6.71
C ALA A 174 3.02 -18.25 -6.77
N ALA A 175 3.31 -16.98 -7.12
CA ALA A 175 4.68 -16.52 -7.44
C ALA A 175 5.21 -15.43 -6.48
N GLY A 176 4.64 -15.29 -5.28
CA GLY A 176 5.16 -14.40 -4.24
C GLY A 176 4.91 -12.91 -4.52
N PRO A 177 5.93 -12.02 -4.42
CA PRO A 177 5.75 -10.56 -4.56
C PRO A 177 5.61 -10.08 -6.02
N MET A 178 5.57 -11.00 -6.99
CA MET A 178 5.44 -10.68 -8.41
C MET A 178 4.03 -10.19 -8.76
N GLN A 179 3.98 -9.25 -9.70
CA GLN A 179 2.74 -8.73 -10.26
C GLN A 179 2.76 -8.87 -11.78
N PHE A 180 1.64 -9.29 -12.36
CA PHE A 180 1.41 -9.22 -13.79
C PHE A 180 0.87 -7.83 -14.15
N VAL A 181 1.52 -7.18 -15.10
CA VAL A 181 1.13 -5.87 -15.64
C VAL A 181 0.76 -6.05 -17.12
N PRO A 182 -0.47 -5.69 -17.54
CA PRO A 182 -0.87 -5.77 -18.94
C PRO A 182 0.06 -4.98 -19.88
N ASP A 183 0.18 -5.42 -21.11
CA ASP A 183 0.92 -4.76 -22.19
C ASP A 183 0.49 -3.30 -22.43
N THR A 184 -0.82 -3.01 -22.30
CA THR A 184 -1.41 -1.66 -22.35
C THR A 184 -0.87 -0.70 -21.29
N ALA A 185 -0.14 -1.19 -20.29
CA ALA A 185 0.39 -0.44 -19.16
C ALA A 185 1.93 -0.38 -19.10
N THR A 186 2.63 -0.70 -20.20
CA THR A 186 4.10 -0.64 -20.29
C THR A 186 4.68 0.71 -19.90
N GLY A 187 3.98 1.81 -20.21
CA GLY A 187 4.40 3.17 -19.84
C GLY A 187 4.63 3.38 -18.33
N LEU A 188 3.93 2.65 -17.45
CA LEU A 188 4.19 2.69 -16.00
C LEU A 188 5.55 2.05 -15.68
N ILE A 189 5.86 0.92 -16.30
CA ILE A 189 7.12 0.20 -16.06
C ILE A 189 8.30 1.02 -16.58
N ASP A 190 8.14 1.69 -17.72
CA ASP A 190 9.16 2.57 -18.27
C ASP A 190 9.37 3.82 -17.40
N ALA A 191 8.28 4.39 -16.86
CA ALA A 191 8.36 5.51 -15.92
C ALA A 191 9.09 5.10 -14.63
N LEU A 192 8.73 3.95 -14.05
CA LEU A 192 9.41 3.41 -12.87
C LEU A 192 10.88 3.08 -13.16
N THR A 193 11.18 2.54 -14.33
CA THR A 193 12.54 2.14 -14.72
C THR A 193 13.46 3.33 -14.95
N ARG A 194 12.93 4.42 -15.52
CA ARG A 194 13.70 5.66 -15.70
C ARG A 194 14.00 6.37 -14.38
N ALA A 195 13.14 6.24 -13.38
CA ALA A 195 13.24 6.96 -12.11
C ALA A 195 13.77 6.09 -10.96
N GLN A 196 14.38 4.93 -11.25
CA GLN A 196 14.78 3.97 -10.23
C GLN A 196 15.75 4.57 -9.20
N ASP A 197 16.75 5.31 -9.68
CA ASP A 197 17.79 5.89 -8.83
C ASP A 197 17.22 7.04 -7.99
N ASP A 198 16.47 7.96 -8.60
CA ASP A 198 15.87 9.11 -7.93
C ASP A 198 14.82 8.71 -6.87
N LEU A 199 14.11 7.61 -7.10
CA LEU A 199 13.15 7.06 -6.16
C LEU A 199 13.83 6.10 -5.15
N GLY A 200 15.01 5.59 -5.45
CA GLY A 200 15.59 4.45 -4.74
C GLY A 200 14.66 3.23 -4.80
N VAL A 201 14.12 2.95 -5.98
CA VAL A 201 13.23 1.83 -6.29
C VAL A 201 13.87 1.04 -7.42
N HIS A 202 14.18 -0.23 -7.21
CA HIS A 202 14.67 -1.08 -8.29
C HIS A 202 13.54 -1.92 -8.84
N VAL A 203 13.31 -1.88 -10.15
CA VAL A 203 12.25 -2.60 -10.84
C VAL A 203 12.86 -3.55 -11.86
N TRP A 204 12.40 -4.79 -11.82
CA TRP A 204 12.71 -5.80 -12.82
C TRP A 204 11.41 -6.19 -13.51
N SER A 205 11.50 -6.41 -14.82
CA SER A 205 10.36 -6.89 -15.60
C SER A 205 10.79 -7.97 -16.58
N MET A 206 9.91 -8.95 -16.79
CA MET A 206 10.07 -10.02 -17.76
C MET A 206 8.83 -10.06 -18.66
N PRO A 207 8.97 -9.99 -19.99
CA PRO A 207 7.83 -10.13 -20.90
C PRO A 207 7.22 -11.52 -20.73
N LEU A 208 5.90 -11.58 -20.81
CA LEU A 208 5.12 -12.81 -20.69
C LEU A 208 4.41 -13.08 -22.02
N GLN A 209 4.83 -14.14 -22.68
CA GLN A 209 4.20 -14.62 -23.91
C GLN A 209 2.88 -15.31 -23.58
N ARG A 210 1.92 -15.21 -24.50
CA ARG A 210 0.67 -15.97 -24.37
C ARG A 210 0.96 -17.46 -24.40
N SER A 211 0.52 -18.18 -23.37
CA SER A 211 0.43 -19.64 -23.37
C SER A 211 -0.78 -20.08 -22.53
N GLN A 212 -1.24 -21.32 -22.72
CA GLN A 212 -2.38 -21.84 -21.97
C GLN A 212 -2.09 -21.90 -20.46
N ASP A 213 -0.87 -22.27 -20.07
CA ASP A 213 -0.44 -22.32 -18.67
C ASP A 213 -0.41 -20.91 -18.04
N VAL A 214 0.05 -19.93 -18.80
CA VAL A 214 0.07 -18.53 -18.40
C VAL A 214 -1.35 -18.01 -18.19
N VAL A 215 -2.25 -18.22 -19.16
CA VAL A 215 -3.65 -17.80 -19.06
C VAL A 215 -4.32 -18.46 -17.85
N THR A 216 -4.08 -19.75 -17.63
CA THR A 216 -4.62 -20.49 -16.47
C THR A 216 -4.13 -19.90 -15.15
N THR A 217 -2.82 -19.63 -15.03
CA THR A 217 -2.22 -19.07 -13.82
C THR A 217 -2.71 -17.65 -13.52
N LEU A 218 -2.84 -16.82 -14.56
CA LEU A 218 -3.36 -15.46 -14.42
C LEU A 218 -4.86 -15.48 -14.08
N THR A 219 -5.64 -16.39 -14.68
CA THR A 219 -7.06 -16.57 -14.36
C THR A 219 -7.24 -16.99 -12.91
N ALA A 220 -6.47 -17.95 -12.42
CA ALA A 220 -6.50 -18.37 -11.02
C ALA A 220 -6.11 -17.22 -10.06
N SER A 221 -5.11 -16.41 -10.44
CA SER A 221 -4.71 -15.25 -9.64
C SER A 221 -5.80 -14.17 -9.62
N LEU A 222 -6.47 -13.94 -10.75
CA LEU A 222 -7.59 -13.01 -10.86
C LEU A 222 -8.79 -13.46 -10.03
N ASP A 223 -9.12 -14.75 -10.07
CA ASP A 223 -10.17 -15.35 -9.24
C ASP A 223 -9.91 -15.20 -7.75
N ALA A 224 -8.67 -15.49 -7.30
CA ALA A 224 -8.28 -15.29 -5.92
C ALA A 224 -8.42 -13.81 -5.48
N GLU A 225 -8.04 -12.86 -6.34
CA GLU A 225 -8.14 -11.43 -6.03
C GLU A 225 -9.61 -10.96 -5.97
N ILE A 226 -10.44 -11.36 -6.94
CA ILE A 226 -11.87 -11.01 -6.98
C ILE A 226 -12.61 -11.63 -5.81
N THR A 227 -12.41 -12.93 -5.56
CA THR A 227 -13.01 -13.62 -4.42
C THR A 227 -12.68 -12.89 -3.11
N LYS A 228 -11.41 -12.50 -2.91
CA LYS A 228 -10.98 -11.75 -1.73
C LYS A 228 -11.65 -10.38 -1.62
N LYS A 229 -11.71 -9.61 -2.73
CA LYS A 229 -12.31 -8.27 -2.73
C LYS A 229 -13.84 -8.34 -2.53
N THR A 230 -14.51 -9.27 -3.20
CA THR A 230 -15.94 -9.53 -3.04
C THR A 230 -16.28 -9.95 -1.61
N ALA A 231 -15.50 -10.84 -1.00
CA ALA A 231 -15.68 -11.21 0.41
C ALA A 231 -15.54 -10.01 1.35
N ALA A 232 -14.56 -9.12 1.10
CA ALA A 232 -14.38 -7.90 1.88
C ALA A 232 -15.55 -6.92 1.72
N LEU A 233 -16.10 -6.79 0.50
CA LEU A 233 -17.29 -5.99 0.23
C LEU A 233 -18.51 -6.52 0.98
N LEU A 234 -18.78 -7.82 0.85
CA LEU A 234 -19.90 -8.48 1.54
C LEU A 234 -19.80 -8.34 3.06
N LYS A 235 -18.60 -8.51 3.62
CA LYS A 235 -18.36 -8.28 5.05
C LYS A 235 -18.68 -6.84 5.47
N THR A 236 -18.30 -5.85 4.64
CA THR A 236 -18.60 -4.43 4.92
C THR A 236 -20.10 -4.15 4.90
N VAL A 237 -20.83 -4.78 4.00
CA VAL A 237 -22.30 -4.70 3.93
C VAL A 237 -22.94 -5.36 5.14
N GLN A 238 -22.47 -6.56 5.53
CA GLN A 238 -22.97 -7.30 6.68
C GLN A 238 -22.76 -6.53 7.99
N THR A 239 -21.56 -5.99 8.23
CA THR A 239 -21.28 -5.23 9.46
C THR A 239 -22.12 -3.96 9.54
N THR A 240 -22.40 -3.30 8.42
CA THR A 240 -23.28 -2.13 8.37
C THR A 240 -24.71 -2.51 8.75
N ARG A 241 -25.20 -3.66 8.27
CA ARG A 241 -26.53 -4.19 8.57
C ARG A 241 -26.66 -4.67 10.02
N GLU A 242 -25.67 -5.39 10.54
CA GLU A 242 -25.62 -5.85 11.93
C GLU A 242 -25.59 -4.68 12.92
N ALA A 243 -24.98 -3.55 12.54
CA ALA A 243 -25.00 -2.33 13.32
C ALA A 243 -26.37 -1.61 13.33
N GLY A 244 -27.39 -2.14 12.63
CA GLY A 244 -28.73 -1.56 12.55
C GLY A 244 -28.77 -0.18 11.87
N LYS A 245 -27.75 0.16 11.07
CA LYS A 245 -27.63 1.45 10.40
C LYS A 245 -27.83 1.27 8.92
N THR A 246 -28.71 2.09 8.33
CA THR A 246 -28.74 2.23 6.88
C THR A 246 -27.41 2.83 6.40
N PRO A 247 -26.79 2.28 5.36
CA PRO A 247 -25.55 2.83 4.82
C PRO A 247 -25.80 4.26 4.36
N THR A 248 -24.94 5.19 4.79
CA THR A 248 -25.00 6.59 4.35
C THR A 248 -24.83 6.69 2.84
N THR A 249 -25.36 7.73 2.19
CA THR A 249 -25.23 7.94 0.73
C THR A 249 -23.78 7.86 0.25
N GLY A 250 -22.81 8.34 1.06
CA GLY A 250 -21.39 8.22 0.76
C GLY A 250 -20.86 6.77 0.83
N GLN A 251 -21.34 5.96 1.78
CA GLN A 251 -21.01 4.53 1.84
C GLN A 251 -21.63 3.75 0.69
N GLN A 252 -22.87 4.08 0.31
CA GLN A 252 -23.55 3.49 -0.84
C GLN A 252 -22.79 3.79 -2.14
N ALA A 253 -22.42 5.06 -2.38
CA ALA A 253 -21.63 5.46 -3.54
C ALA A 253 -20.28 4.74 -3.59
N LYS A 254 -19.62 4.58 -2.44
CA LYS A 254 -18.35 3.84 -2.35
C LYS A 254 -18.51 2.36 -2.72
N LEU A 255 -19.56 1.69 -2.24
CA LEU A 255 -19.82 0.29 -2.57
C LEU A 255 -20.11 0.09 -4.06
N VAL A 256 -20.90 0.99 -4.65
CA VAL A 256 -21.21 0.96 -6.09
C VAL A 256 -19.95 1.18 -6.92
N SER A 257 -19.12 2.17 -6.56
CA SER A 257 -17.83 2.41 -7.22
C SER A 257 -16.92 1.19 -7.15
N GLN A 258 -16.81 0.54 -5.99
CA GLN A 258 -15.96 -0.64 -5.83
C GLN A 258 -16.44 -1.84 -6.66
N LEU A 259 -17.75 -2.02 -6.82
CA LEU A 259 -18.29 -3.05 -7.71
C LEU A 259 -18.03 -2.72 -9.18
N HIS A 260 -18.18 -1.46 -9.57
CA HIS A 260 -17.90 -1.02 -10.93
C HIS A 260 -16.43 -1.25 -11.29
N ASP A 261 -15.50 -0.87 -10.41
CA ASP A 261 -14.06 -1.09 -10.61
C ASP A 261 -13.71 -2.57 -10.77
N LEU A 262 -14.39 -3.47 -10.04
CA LEU A 262 -14.22 -4.92 -10.18
C LEU A 262 -14.74 -5.44 -11.53
N ASP A 263 -15.90 -4.95 -11.97
CA ASP A 263 -16.52 -5.33 -13.24
C ASP A 263 -15.66 -4.91 -14.43
N THR A 264 -15.22 -3.65 -14.46
CA THR A 264 -14.30 -3.13 -15.49
C THR A 264 -13.00 -3.93 -15.53
N ARG A 265 -12.50 -4.36 -14.36
CA ARG A 265 -11.29 -5.17 -14.29
C ARG A 265 -11.50 -6.58 -14.85
N VAL A 266 -12.61 -7.25 -14.54
CA VAL A 266 -12.93 -8.56 -15.13
C VAL A 266 -13.06 -8.46 -16.64
N GLN A 267 -13.76 -7.44 -17.15
CA GLN A 267 -13.93 -7.22 -18.58
C GLN A 267 -12.58 -7.04 -19.29
N ARG A 268 -11.70 -6.19 -18.74
CA ARG A 268 -10.35 -5.98 -19.29
C ARG A 268 -9.53 -7.28 -19.35
N TYR A 269 -9.60 -8.10 -18.30
CA TYR A 269 -8.90 -9.39 -18.30
C TYR A 269 -9.58 -10.45 -19.17
N ALA A 270 -10.91 -10.38 -19.35
CA ALA A 270 -11.64 -11.26 -20.26
C ALA A 270 -11.23 -11.00 -21.71
N GLU A 271 -11.07 -9.73 -22.08
CA GLU A 271 -10.55 -9.33 -23.39
C GLU A 271 -9.11 -9.85 -23.60
N LEU A 272 -8.23 -9.68 -22.61
CA LEU A 272 -6.85 -10.17 -22.67
C LEU A 272 -6.78 -11.71 -22.80
N PHE A 273 -7.61 -12.44 -22.06
CA PHE A 273 -7.59 -13.91 -22.02
C PHE A 273 -8.47 -14.58 -23.10
N GLY A 274 -9.30 -13.82 -23.82
CA GLY A 274 -10.18 -14.35 -24.87
C GLY A 274 -11.45 -15.02 -24.34
N GLY A 275 -12.07 -14.47 -23.29
CA GLY A 275 -13.42 -14.84 -22.84
C GLY A 275 -13.52 -15.97 -21.80
N GLN A 276 -12.41 -16.50 -21.26
CA GLN A 276 -12.42 -17.65 -20.33
C GLN A 276 -12.77 -17.30 -18.86
N LEU A 277 -13.65 -16.32 -18.60
CA LEU A 277 -13.93 -15.79 -17.25
C LEU A 277 -15.38 -15.93 -16.77
N ASP A 278 -16.14 -16.88 -17.32
CA ASP A 278 -17.58 -17.08 -17.00
C ASP A 278 -17.87 -17.20 -15.50
N ASN A 279 -17.01 -17.91 -14.77
CA ASN A 279 -17.16 -18.08 -13.31
C ASN A 279 -17.01 -16.76 -12.54
N LEU A 280 -16.14 -15.85 -12.98
CA LEU A 280 -15.93 -14.55 -12.34
C LEU A 280 -17.10 -13.61 -12.58
N THR A 281 -17.63 -13.62 -13.81
CA THR A 281 -18.83 -12.88 -14.17
C THR A 281 -20.01 -13.29 -13.29
N MET A 282 -20.19 -14.61 -13.07
CA MET A 282 -21.23 -15.12 -12.19
C MET A 282 -21.04 -14.67 -10.72
N GLN A 283 -19.81 -14.70 -10.20
CA GLN A 283 -19.53 -14.22 -8.83
C GLN A 283 -19.82 -12.73 -8.67
N LEU A 284 -19.46 -11.90 -9.66
CA LEU A 284 -19.76 -10.47 -9.65
C LEU A 284 -21.26 -10.18 -9.69
N ASP A 285 -22.03 -10.96 -10.45
CA ASP A 285 -23.48 -10.83 -10.49
C ASP A 285 -24.13 -11.17 -9.14
N ILE A 286 -23.62 -12.17 -8.42
CA ILE A 286 -24.07 -12.49 -7.06
C ILE A 286 -23.76 -11.32 -6.11
N ALA A 287 -22.54 -10.75 -6.19
CA ALA A 287 -22.16 -9.59 -5.40
C ALA A 287 -23.05 -8.37 -5.69
N ARG A 288 -23.32 -8.09 -6.97
CA ARG A 288 -24.20 -7.01 -7.43
C ARG A 288 -25.62 -7.18 -6.89
N LYS A 289 -26.20 -8.37 -6.99
CA LYS A 289 -27.53 -8.69 -6.44
C LYS A 289 -27.57 -8.48 -4.93
N THR A 290 -26.49 -8.84 -4.22
CA THR A 290 -26.43 -8.74 -2.75
C THR A 290 -26.28 -7.30 -2.29
N VAL A 291 -25.44 -6.51 -2.94
CA VAL A 291 -25.30 -5.08 -2.65
C VAL A 291 -26.60 -4.35 -2.96
N ARG A 292 -27.25 -4.64 -4.09
CA ARG A 292 -28.55 -4.03 -4.42
C ARG A 292 -29.61 -4.30 -3.35
N ARG A 293 -29.74 -5.56 -2.91
CA ARG A 293 -30.66 -5.90 -1.80
C ARG A 293 -30.33 -5.18 -0.49
N ALA A 294 -29.06 -4.91 -0.23
CA ALA A 294 -28.63 -4.18 0.96
C ALA A 294 -28.81 -2.66 0.85
N LEU A 295 -29.00 -2.13 -0.36
CA LEU A 295 -29.30 -0.72 -0.61
C LEU A 295 -30.81 -0.43 -0.63
N GLU A 296 -31.64 -1.43 -0.94
CA GLU A 296 -33.11 -1.35 -1.02
C GLU A 296 -33.80 -1.57 0.35
N GLY A 297 -33.08 -2.01 1.38
CA GLY A 297 -33.58 -2.23 2.75
C GLY A 297 -33.16 -1.14 3.72
#